data_AF-A0A2V8NPM3-F1
#
_entry.id   AF-A0A2V8NPM3-F1
#
_cell.length_a   1.000
_cell.length_b   1.000
_cell.length_c   1.000
_cell.angle_alpha   90.00
_cell.angle_beta   90.00
_cell.angle_gamma   90.00
#
_symmetry.space_group_name_H-M   'P 1'
#
loop_
_entity.id
_entity.type
_entity.pdbx_description
1 polymer ?
#
loop_
_entity_poly.entity_id
_entity_poly.type
_entity_poly.pdbx_seq_one_letter_code
_entity_poly.pdbx_strand_id
1 'polypeptide(L)'
;MELFKQEDFKIFDIEGFNERMAAILTRIRPKLTSIGEALAPKLSVLVDCPLYVHVARHARRTVNPPEDTWAAFGGNPRGYKKDVHFKFAISRRCIRLLFEAGPEYYAKPQWLHSWYAQFREVVGDLRAISDKLHTRRLTDS
;
A
#
# COMPACT_ATOMS: atom_id res chain seq x y z
N MET A 1 14.68 11.65 3.44
CA MET A 1 13.48 11.00 2.89
C MET A 1 12.78 11.99 1.98
N GLU A 2 12.70 11.72 0.68
CA GLU A 2 11.98 12.58 -0.28
C GLU A 2 10.58 12.01 -0.53
N LEU A 3 9.56 12.85 -0.42
CA LEU A 3 8.16 12.49 -0.66
C LEU A 3 7.75 12.77 -2.11
N PHE A 4 6.51 12.36 -2.47
CA PHE A 4 5.95 12.63 -3.78
C PHE A 4 5.65 14.10 -4.00
N LYS A 5 6.00 14.59 -5.18
CA LYS A 5 5.70 15.95 -5.68
C LYS A 5 4.64 15.87 -6.76
N GLN A 6 4.07 17.00 -7.14
CA GLN A 6 3.01 17.04 -8.16
C GLN A 6 3.48 16.46 -9.50
N GLU A 7 4.74 16.67 -9.88
CA GLU A 7 5.31 16.08 -11.11
C GLU A 7 5.35 14.56 -11.10
N ASP A 8 5.33 13.90 -9.94
CA ASP A 8 5.37 12.44 -9.82
C ASP A 8 4.04 11.80 -10.21
N PHE A 9 2.93 12.53 -10.04
CA PHE A 9 1.60 12.10 -10.48
C PHE A 9 1.45 12.18 -12.01
N LYS A 10 2.18 13.11 -12.65
CA LYS A 10 2.14 13.30 -14.11
C LYS A 10 2.77 12.16 -14.89
N ILE A 11 3.57 11.30 -14.26
CA ILE A 11 4.17 10.15 -14.97
C ILE A 11 3.10 9.18 -15.49
N PHE A 12 1.94 9.12 -14.82
CA PHE A 12 0.86 8.22 -15.20
C PHE A 12 0.13 8.69 -16.47
N ASP A 13 0.50 9.87 -16.99
CA ASP A 13 0.00 10.42 -18.24
C ASP A 13 0.88 10.00 -19.44
N ILE A 14 2.06 9.41 -19.18
CA ILE A 14 2.93 8.89 -20.23
C ILE A 14 2.28 7.65 -20.84
N GLU A 15 1.83 7.71 -22.09
CA GLU A 15 1.10 6.59 -22.74
C GLU A 15 1.99 5.38 -23.03
N GLY A 16 3.26 5.62 -23.39
CA GLY A 16 4.20 4.57 -23.77
C GLY A 16 4.62 3.67 -22.60
N PHE A 17 4.59 2.36 -22.83
CA PHE A 17 4.91 1.36 -21.80
C PHE A 17 6.34 1.52 -21.26
N ASN A 18 7.32 1.58 -22.16
CA ASN A 18 8.73 1.64 -21.81
C ASN A 18 9.06 2.96 -21.12
N GLU A 19 8.51 4.05 -21.64
CA GLU A 19 8.68 5.42 -21.13
C GLU A 19 8.11 5.55 -19.73
N ARG A 20 6.87 5.06 -19.50
CA ARG A 20 6.27 5.08 -18.17
C ARG A 20 7.04 4.19 -17.20
N MET A 21 7.46 3.00 -17.63
CA MET A 21 8.24 2.10 -16.78
C MET A 21 9.61 2.69 -16.40
N ALA A 22 10.29 3.38 -17.31
CA ALA A 22 11.52 4.10 -17.03
C ALA A 22 11.30 5.23 -16.03
N ALA A 23 10.22 6.02 -16.18
CA ALA A 23 9.85 7.07 -15.23
C ALA A 23 9.52 6.52 -13.84
N ILE A 24 8.75 5.41 -13.77
CA ILE A 24 8.46 4.72 -12.51
C ILE A 24 9.76 4.25 -11.84
N LEU A 25 10.66 3.63 -12.60
CA LEU A 25 11.92 3.10 -12.10
C LEU A 25 12.83 4.19 -11.52
N THR A 26 12.94 5.31 -12.21
CA THR A 26 13.89 6.39 -11.88
C THR A 26 13.36 7.38 -10.87
N ARG A 27 12.06 7.70 -10.90
CA ARG A 27 11.47 8.78 -10.10
C ARG A 27 10.62 8.28 -8.93
N ILE A 28 9.89 7.18 -9.09
CA ILE A 28 8.92 6.72 -8.09
C ILE A 28 9.48 5.62 -7.21
N ARG A 29 10.17 4.64 -7.79
CA ARG A 29 10.69 3.49 -7.03
C ARG A 29 11.60 3.93 -5.87
N PRO A 30 12.55 4.86 -6.03
CA PRO A 30 13.38 5.30 -4.89
C PRO A 30 12.55 5.88 -3.73
N LYS A 31 11.50 6.65 -4.05
CA LYS A 31 10.58 7.24 -3.07
C LYS A 31 9.75 6.18 -2.37
N LEU A 32 9.20 5.22 -3.12
CA LEU A 32 8.48 4.07 -2.56
C LEU A 32 9.36 3.22 -1.66
N THR A 33 10.62 2.98 -2.05
CA THR A 33 11.60 2.25 -1.22
C THR A 33 11.81 3.00 0.10
N SER A 34 12.16 4.29 0.04
CA SER A 34 12.43 5.09 1.24
C SER A 34 11.22 5.21 2.17
N ILE A 35 10.03 5.44 1.62
CA ILE A 35 8.77 5.48 2.38
C ILE A 35 8.48 4.10 2.99
N GLY A 36 8.67 3.03 2.22
CA GLY A 36 8.47 1.67 2.68
C GLY A 36 9.39 1.32 3.85
N GLU A 37 10.68 1.60 3.73
CA GLU A 37 11.67 1.37 4.79
C GLU A 37 11.37 2.18 6.06
N ALA A 38 10.84 3.40 5.92
CA ALA A 38 10.43 4.21 7.06
C ALA A 38 9.12 3.72 7.72
N LEU A 39 8.19 3.16 6.94
CA LEU A 39 6.89 2.69 7.43
C LEU A 39 6.94 1.27 7.99
N ALA A 40 7.75 0.38 7.43
CA ALA A 40 7.74 -1.04 7.79
C ALA A 40 8.00 -1.31 9.28
N PRO A 41 8.96 -0.65 9.97
CA PRO A 41 9.15 -0.85 11.41
C PRO A 41 7.93 -0.41 12.22
N LYS A 42 7.30 0.72 11.83
CA LYS A 42 6.11 1.25 12.53
C LYS A 42 4.91 0.34 12.36
N LEU A 43 4.66 -0.11 11.13
CA LEU A 43 3.59 -1.06 10.84
C LEU A 43 3.84 -2.40 11.55
N SER A 44 5.08 -2.89 11.57
CA SER A 44 5.43 -4.15 12.24
C SER A 44 5.09 -4.13 13.73
N VAL A 45 5.37 -3.01 14.42
CA VAL A 45 5.00 -2.82 15.83
C VAL A 45 3.47 -2.80 16.00
N LEU A 46 2.76 -2.12 15.10
CA LEU A 46 1.30 -2.00 15.19
C LEU A 46 0.57 -3.33 14.98
N VAL A 47 1.10 -4.21 14.13
CA VAL A 47 0.49 -5.52 13.83
C VAL A 47 1.14 -6.68 14.57
N ASP A 48 2.11 -6.39 15.45
CA ASP A 48 2.90 -7.36 16.20
C ASP A 48 3.47 -8.50 15.33
N CYS A 49 3.92 -8.17 14.12
CA CYS A 49 4.61 -9.13 13.26
C CYS A 49 5.64 -8.45 12.34
N PRO A 50 6.74 -9.12 11.99
CA PRO A 50 7.74 -8.56 11.08
C PRO A 50 7.13 -8.30 9.70
N LEU A 51 7.25 -7.07 9.19
CA LEU A 51 6.85 -6.71 7.84
C LEU A 51 8.06 -6.38 6.96
N TYR A 52 8.12 -7.03 5.81
CA TYR A 52 9.14 -6.83 4.79
C TYR A 52 8.60 -5.99 3.64
N VAL A 53 9.42 -5.05 3.16
CA VAL A 53 9.06 -4.13 2.08
C VAL A 53 9.31 -4.78 0.71
N HIS A 54 8.31 -4.72 -0.15
CA HIS A 54 8.37 -5.23 -1.52
C HIS A 54 7.86 -4.17 -2.50
N VAL A 55 8.76 -3.51 -3.24
CA VAL A 55 8.35 -2.52 -4.24
C VAL A 55 7.91 -3.21 -5.53
N ALA A 56 6.77 -2.79 -6.07
CA ALA A 56 6.19 -3.37 -7.27
C ALA A 56 7.16 -3.35 -8.46
N ARG A 57 7.37 -4.53 -9.05
CA ARG A 57 8.26 -4.72 -10.21
C ARG A 57 7.56 -4.69 -11.56
N HIS A 58 6.22 -4.84 -11.58
CA HIS A 58 5.42 -4.91 -12.81
C HIS A 58 5.88 -5.96 -13.83
N ALA A 59 6.58 -7.02 -13.37
CA ALA A 59 7.23 -8.01 -14.22
C ALA A 59 6.29 -8.85 -15.11
N ARG A 60 4.98 -8.81 -14.87
CA ARG A 60 3.96 -9.50 -15.70
C ARG A 60 3.29 -8.57 -16.73
N ARG A 61 3.67 -7.28 -16.78
CA ARG A 61 3.13 -6.31 -17.75
C ARG A 61 4.14 -6.15 -18.89
N THR A 62 3.65 -6.19 -20.13
CA THR A 62 4.48 -6.08 -21.35
C THR A 62 3.94 -5.10 -22.37
N VAL A 63 2.62 -4.88 -22.40
CA VAL A 63 1.94 -4.02 -23.38
C VAL A 63 1.34 -2.78 -22.71
N ASN A 64 0.49 -2.98 -21.69
CA ASN A 64 -0.20 -1.87 -21.03
C ASN A 64 0.58 -1.39 -19.81
N PRO A 65 0.97 -0.10 -19.75
CA PRO A 65 1.65 0.43 -18.59
C PRO A 65 0.73 0.41 -17.37
N PRO A 66 1.30 0.24 -16.17
CA PRO A 66 0.49 0.20 -14.96
C PRO A 66 -0.12 1.58 -14.66
N GLU A 67 -1.36 1.58 -14.15
CA GLU A 67 -2.08 2.79 -13.71
C GLU A 67 -1.64 3.26 -12.32
N ASP A 68 -0.98 2.38 -11.57
CA ASP A 68 -0.43 2.65 -10.25
C ASP A 68 0.85 1.85 -9.97
N THR A 69 1.55 2.23 -8.91
CA THR A 69 2.69 1.46 -8.38
C THR A 69 2.74 1.63 -6.87
N TRP A 70 3.39 0.69 -6.18
CA TRP A 70 3.28 0.60 -4.73
C TRP A 70 4.51 -0.03 -4.06
N ALA A 71 4.66 0.27 -2.78
CA ALA A 71 5.42 -0.53 -1.83
C ALA A 71 4.44 -1.41 -1.06
N ALA A 72 4.63 -2.73 -1.09
CA ALA A 72 3.86 -3.68 -0.30
C ALA A 72 4.61 -4.05 0.99
N PHE A 73 3.85 -4.33 2.05
CA PHE A 73 4.35 -4.74 3.34
C PHE A 73 3.74 -6.10 3.68
N GLY A 74 4.55 -7.16 3.61
CA GLY A 74 4.10 -8.53 3.84
C GLY A 74 4.98 -9.24 4.86
N GLY A 75 4.43 -10.24 5.55
CA GLY A 75 5.14 -11.02 6.56
C GLY A 75 6.20 -11.98 6.00
N ASN A 76 6.27 -12.14 4.68
CA ASN A 76 7.21 -13.05 4.03
C ASN A 76 8.34 -12.26 3.32
N PRO A 77 9.62 -12.55 3.61
CA PRO A 77 10.75 -11.83 3.03
C PRO A 77 10.94 -12.12 1.53
N ARG A 78 10.33 -13.17 0.99
CA ARG A 78 10.48 -13.57 -0.42
C ARG A 78 9.41 -13.01 -1.35
N GLY A 79 8.35 -12.43 -0.80
CA GLY A 79 7.27 -11.83 -1.58
C GLY A 79 6.02 -11.63 -0.74
N TYR A 80 5.08 -10.83 -1.26
CA TYR A 80 3.89 -10.42 -0.51
C TYR A 80 2.58 -11.01 -1.05
N LYS A 81 2.53 -11.42 -2.33
CA LYS A 81 1.27 -11.74 -3.03
C LYS A 81 0.54 -12.96 -2.50
N LYS A 82 1.28 -13.90 -1.90
CA LYS A 82 0.75 -15.16 -1.37
C LYS A 82 0.19 -15.02 0.04
N ASP A 83 0.23 -13.82 0.62
CA ASP A 83 -0.22 -13.53 1.98
C ASP A 83 -1.07 -12.25 1.97
N VAL A 84 -1.77 -12.01 3.08
CA VAL A 84 -2.41 -10.72 3.34
C VAL A 84 -1.33 -9.67 3.60
N HIS A 85 -1.46 -8.49 3.00
CA HIS A 85 -0.42 -7.47 3.05
C HIS A 85 -1.00 -6.06 2.98
N PHE A 86 -0.22 -5.08 3.42
CA PHE A 86 -0.53 -3.68 3.19
C PHE A 86 0.12 -3.18 1.89
N LYS A 87 -0.43 -2.13 1.29
CA LYS A 87 0.19 -1.41 0.18
C LYS A 87 0.13 0.09 0.42
N PHE A 88 1.28 0.76 0.26
CA PHE A 88 1.34 2.20 0.04
C PHE A 88 1.48 2.43 -1.47
N ALA A 89 0.40 2.89 -2.10
CA ALA A 89 0.26 2.99 -3.54
C ALA A 89 0.13 4.45 -4.00
N ILE A 90 0.64 4.74 -5.19
CA ILE A 90 0.49 6.01 -5.89
C ILE A 90 -0.04 5.76 -7.30
N SER A 91 -0.96 6.62 -7.74
CA SER A 91 -1.55 6.64 -9.08
C SER A 91 -1.72 8.09 -9.55
N ARG A 92 -2.23 8.31 -10.77
CA ARG A 92 -2.47 9.65 -11.33
C ARG A 92 -3.20 10.61 -10.39
N ARG A 93 -4.16 10.11 -9.62
CA ARG A 93 -5.11 10.95 -8.86
C ARG A 93 -4.90 10.95 -7.35
N CYS A 94 -4.26 9.92 -6.81
CA CYS A 94 -4.18 9.77 -5.36
C CYS A 94 -3.06 8.85 -4.90
N ILE A 95 -2.75 9.01 -3.62
CA ILE A 95 -2.00 8.07 -2.80
C ILE A 95 -3.02 7.26 -1.99
N ARG A 96 -2.76 5.97 -1.81
CA ARG A 96 -3.63 5.04 -1.08
C ARG A 96 -2.80 4.21 -0.11
N LEU A 97 -3.33 4.01 1.10
CA LEU A 97 -2.91 2.92 1.97
C LEU A 97 -3.99 1.85 1.94
N LEU A 98 -3.64 0.64 1.54
CA LEU A 98 -4.57 -0.45 1.32
C LEU A 98 -4.18 -1.65 2.19
N PHE A 99 -5.17 -2.42 2.62
CA PHE A 99 -5.01 -3.77 3.17
C PHE A 99 -5.63 -4.75 2.16
N GLU A 100 -4.88 -5.77 1.73
CA GLU A 100 -5.28 -6.62 0.63
C GLU A 100 -5.03 -8.12 0.90
N ALA A 101 -6.06 -8.93 0.67
CA ALA A 101 -5.99 -10.37 0.51
C ALA A 101 -6.11 -10.74 -0.98
N GLY A 102 -4.97 -10.72 -1.68
CA GLY A 102 -4.91 -10.85 -3.16
C GLY A 102 -5.30 -12.24 -3.69
N PRO A 103 -5.50 -12.41 -5.01
CA PRO A 103 -5.91 -13.67 -5.65
C PRO A 103 -5.01 -14.87 -5.32
N GLU A 104 -3.72 -14.63 -5.08
CA GLU A 104 -2.70 -15.65 -4.84
C GLU A 104 -2.65 -16.12 -3.36
N TYR A 105 -3.47 -15.57 -2.46
CA TYR A 105 -3.53 -15.99 -1.07
C TYR A 105 -4.27 -17.33 -0.91
N TYR A 106 -3.55 -18.36 -0.46
CA TYR A 106 -4.01 -19.76 -0.45
C TYR A 106 -5.01 -20.07 0.68
N ALA A 107 -4.93 -19.38 1.82
CA ALA A 107 -5.76 -19.63 2.99
C ALA A 107 -7.02 -18.73 3.06
N LYS A 108 -7.48 -18.21 1.92
CA LYS A 108 -8.64 -17.31 1.85
C LYS A 108 -9.89 -17.84 2.55
N PRO A 109 -10.33 -19.11 2.38
CA PRO A 109 -11.55 -19.58 3.01
C PRO A 109 -11.47 -19.56 4.54
N GLN A 110 -10.35 -20.02 5.12
CA GLN A 110 -10.12 -20.03 6.57
C GLN A 110 -9.98 -18.60 7.12
N TRP A 111 -9.27 -17.75 6.38
CA TRP A 111 -9.10 -16.35 6.73
C TRP A 111 -10.43 -15.59 6.68
N LEU A 112 -11.29 -15.85 5.68
CA LEU A 112 -12.60 -15.23 5.55
C LEU A 112 -13.50 -15.54 6.76
N HIS A 113 -13.47 -16.79 7.25
CA HIS A 113 -14.22 -17.18 8.44
C HIS A 113 -13.78 -16.38 9.67
N SER A 114 -12.47 -16.25 9.88
CA SER A 114 -11.89 -15.48 10.99
C SER A 114 -12.14 -13.97 10.83
N TRP A 115 -12.07 -13.47 9.59
CA TRP A 115 -12.35 -12.08 9.24
C TRP A 115 -13.77 -11.69 9.64
N TYR A 116 -14.81 -12.48 9.35
CA TYR A 116 -16.17 -12.12 9.73
C TYR A 116 -16.40 -11.98 11.24
N ALA A 117 -15.68 -12.78 12.05
CA ALA A 117 -15.76 -12.70 13.51
C ALA A 117 -15.06 -11.44 14.02
N GLN A 118 -13.82 -11.20 13.58
CA GLN A 118 -12.96 -10.12 14.09
C GLN A 118 -13.27 -8.75 13.46
N PHE A 119 -13.74 -8.72 12.21
CA PHE A 119 -14.00 -7.46 11.50
C PHE A 119 -15.11 -6.64 12.15
N ARG A 120 -16.08 -7.27 12.84
CA ARG A 120 -17.11 -6.53 13.58
C ARG A 120 -16.51 -5.71 14.72
N GLU A 121 -15.51 -6.27 15.39
CA GLU A 121 -14.77 -5.60 16.46
C GLU A 121 -13.95 -4.44 15.89
N VAL A 122 -13.18 -4.70 14.82
CA VAL A 122 -12.37 -3.69 14.11
C VAL A 122 -13.22 -2.52 13.59
N VAL A 123 -14.42 -2.77 13.06
CA VAL A 123 -15.32 -1.69 12.60
C VAL A 123 -15.81 -0.83 13.76
N GLY A 124 -16.02 -1.42 14.94
CA GLY A 124 -16.33 -0.69 16.17
C GLY A 124 -15.20 0.29 16.53
N ASP A 125 -13.96 -0.21 16.53
CA ASP A 125 -12.78 0.59 16.90
C ASP A 125 -12.49 1.70 15.89
N LEU A 126 -12.59 1.43 14.59
CA LEU A 126 -12.36 2.42 13.54
C LEU A 126 -13.38 3.57 13.60
N ARG A 127 -14.65 3.28 13.92
CA ARG A 127 -15.67 4.32 14.14
C ARG A 127 -15.30 5.18 15.35
N ALA A 128 -14.93 4.56 16.46
CA ALA A 128 -14.51 5.28 17.66
C ALA A 128 -13.27 6.17 17.43
N ILE A 129 -12.32 5.74 16.59
CA ILE A 129 -11.15 6.54 16.20
C ILE A 129 -11.55 7.71 15.28
N SER A 130 -12.42 7.46 14.30
CA SER A 130 -12.94 8.51 13.41
C SER A 130 -13.66 9.61 14.19
N ASP A 131 -14.51 9.21 15.16
CA ASP A 131 -15.27 10.15 15.98
C ASP A 131 -14.37 11.02 16.87
N LYS A 132 -13.30 10.43 17.43
CA LYS A 132 -12.26 11.15 18.18
C LYS A 132 -11.46 12.13 17.33
N LEU A 133 -11.19 11.79 16.06
CA LEU A 133 -10.49 12.66 15.11
C LEU A 133 -11.38 13.81 14.61
N HIS A 134 -12.70 13.63 14.58
CA HIS A 134 -13.66 14.69 14.26
C HIS A 134 -13.86 15.67 15.42
N THR A 135 -13.91 15.18 16.67
CA THR A 135 -14.08 16.05 17.85
C THR A 135 -12.88 16.96 18.10
N ARG A 136 -11.64 16.48 17.89
CA ARG A 136 -10.43 17.33 18.02
C ARG A 136 -10.38 18.50 17.02
N ARG A 137 -11.01 18.37 15.85
CA ARG A 137 -11.06 19.46 14.86
C ARG A 137 -12.05 20.57 15.19
N LEU A 138 -12.98 20.34 16.12
CA LEU A 138 -13.98 21.33 16.55
C LEU A 138 -13.55 22.10 17.82
N THR A 139 -12.51 21.64 18.51
CA THR A 139 -11.98 22.29 19.72
C THR A 139 -10.72 23.15 19.46
N ASP A 140 -10.08 22.97 18.29
CA ASP A 140 -8.87 23.70 17.87
C ASP A 140 -9.17 24.82 16.84
N SER A 141 -10.43 25.27 16.77
CA SER A 141 -10.96 26.35 15.91
C SER A 141 -11.71 27.37 16.74
#